data_AF-A0A177QYG8-F1
#
_entry.id   AF-A0A177QYG8-F1
#
_cell.length_a   1.000
_cell.length_b   1.000
_cell.length_c   1.000
_cell.angle_alpha   90.00
_cell.angle_beta   90.00
_cell.angle_gamma   90.00
#
_symmetry.space_group_name_H-M   'P 1'
#
loop_
_entity.id
_entity.type
_entity.pdbx_description
1 polymer ?
#
loop_
_entity_poly.entity_id
_entity_poly.type
_entity_poly.pdbx_seq_one_letter_code
_entity_poly.pdbx_strand_id
1 'polypeptide(L)'
;MSTGHTPAAIVGRAYRAFSSFARPEHFTDHTHCPECAEHDQTMRSRPLAAIGVVQLGNPGWCPTPFLTEEAYGYVMPRLVELALASSVERPAESFVFSYLLALTPTHRKLDYLTREQTAAVLESLHYMRDHMRPVIEQACCEDDLAEAIARWSAPADEERRAR
;
A
#
# COMPACT_ATOMS: atom_id res chain seq x y z
N MET A 1 -12.82 20.42 6.45
CA MET A 1 -13.96 19.54 6.77
C MET A 1 -13.43 18.11 6.80
N SER A 2 -13.20 17.51 7.97
CA SER A 2 -12.84 16.09 8.05
C SER A 2 -14.05 15.28 7.61
N THR A 3 -13.97 14.66 6.44
CA THR A 3 -14.90 13.59 6.08
C THR A 3 -14.64 12.43 7.03
N GLY A 4 -15.43 12.36 8.11
CA GLY A 4 -15.33 11.36 9.17
C GLY A 4 -15.70 9.97 8.66
N HIS A 5 -14.82 9.36 7.88
CA HIS A 5 -14.97 8.02 7.35
C HIS A 5 -14.31 7.02 8.29
N THR A 6 -15.02 5.95 8.62
CA THR A 6 -14.49 4.87 9.46
C THR A 6 -13.43 4.07 8.69
N PRO A 7 -12.50 3.37 9.38
CA PRO A 7 -11.55 2.46 8.74
C PRO A 7 -12.21 1.50 7.76
N ALA A 8 -13.33 0.89 8.17
CA ALA A 8 -14.07 -0.07 7.33
C ALA A 8 -14.60 0.57 6.03
N ALA A 9 -15.05 1.84 6.08
CA ALA A 9 -15.51 2.54 4.89
C ALA A 9 -14.36 2.84 3.91
N ILE A 10 -13.20 3.23 4.43
CA ILE A 10 -11.98 3.48 3.65
C ILE A 10 -11.50 2.19 2.99
N VAL A 11 -11.43 1.10 3.75
CA VAL A 11 -11.08 -0.23 3.24
C VAL A 11 -12.04 -0.66 2.13
N GLY A 12 -13.36 -0.53 2.36
CA GLY A 12 -14.36 -0.85 1.35
C GLY A 12 -14.23 -0.02 0.07
N ARG A 13 -13.81 1.25 0.16
CA ARG A 13 -13.49 2.09 -1.01
C ARG A 13 -12.25 1.61 -1.73
N ALA A 14 -11.18 1.30 -1.01
CA ALA A 14 -9.95 0.76 -1.61
C ALA A 14 -10.23 -0.52 -2.39
N TYR A 15 -10.96 -1.48 -1.81
CA TYR A 15 -11.32 -2.73 -2.52
C TYR A 15 -12.15 -2.48 -3.79
N ARG A 16 -13.03 -1.48 -3.80
CA ARG A 16 -13.77 -1.10 -5.03
C ARG A 16 -12.86 -0.44 -6.06
N ALA A 17 -12.07 0.54 -5.66
CA ALA A 17 -11.21 1.31 -6.57
C ALA A 17 -10.16 0.44 -7.27
N PHE A 18 -9.68 -0.61 -6.60
CA PHE A 18 -8.67 -1.53 -7.14
C PHE A 18 -9.26 -2.84 -7.70
N SER A 19 -10.58 -2.98 -7.76
CA SER A 19 -11.25 -4.21 -8.20
C SER A 19 -10.99 -4.61 -9.66
N SER A 20 -10.50 -3.67 -10.50
CA SER A 20 -10.15 -3.94 -11.90
C SER A 20 -8.83 -4.69 -12.07
N PHE A 21 -7.97 -4.75 -11.05
CA PHE A 21 -6.73 -5.50 -11.12
C PHE A 21 -7.01 -7.00 -10.96
N ALA A 22 -6.68 -7.77 -12.00
CA ALA A 22 -6.69 -9.22 -11.90
C ALA A 22 -5.55 -9.72 -11.01
N ARG A 23 -5.68 -10.94 -10.49
CA ARG A 23 -4.56 -11.61 -9.83
C ARG A 23 -3.46 -11.83 -10.88
N PRO A 24 -2.24 -11.33 -10.68
CA PRO A 24 -1.16 -11.52 -11.63
C PRO A 24 -0.67 -12.97 -11.59
N GLU A 25 -0.08 -13.42 -12.70
CA GLU A 25 0.61 -14.72 -12.73
C GLU A 25 1.84 -14.71 -11.81
N HIS A 26 2.57 -13.58 -11.80
CA HIS A 26 3.75 -13.32 -10.98
C HIS A 26 3.67 -11.97 -10.29
N PHE A 27 4.07 -11.94 -9.02
CA PHE A 27 4.02 -10.74 -8.18
C PHE A 27 5.30 -9.89 -8.28
N THR A 28 6.43 -10.47 -8.65
CA THR A 28 7.74 -9.80 -8.79
C THR A 28 8.40 -10.21 -10.11
N ASP A 29 9.53 -9.60 -10.46
CA ASP A 29 10.43 -10.16 -11.48
C ASP A 29 11.15 -11.39 -10.90
N HIS A 30 10.42 -12.51 -10.88
CA HIS A 30 10.89 -13.78 -10.32
C HIS A 30 12.14 -14.35 -11.03
N THR A 31 12.52 -13.80 -12.19
CA THR A 31 13.71 -14.22 -12.94
C THR A 31 14.96 -13.41 -12.60
N HIS A 32 14.81 -12.29 -11.88
CA HIS A 32 15.90 -11.37 -11.58
C HIS A 32 16.93 -11.97 -10.61
N CYS A 33 16.47 -12.50 -9.48
CA CYS A 33 17.32 -13.07 -8.44
C CYS A 33 16.53 -14.06 -7.55
N PRO A 34 17.21 -14.90 -6.74
CA PRO A 34 16.55 -15.86 -5.84
C PRO A 34 15.57 -15.21 -4.84
N GLU A 35 15.88 -14.03 -4.34
CA GLU A 35 15.01 -13.29 -3.40
C GLU A 35 13.69 -12.87 -4.08
N CYS A 36 13.75 -12.37 -5.32
CA CYS A 36 12.55 -12.05 -6.09
C CYS A 36 11.70 -13.30 -6.35
N ALA A 37 12.33 -14.45 -6.65
CA ALA A 37 11.62 -15.72 -6.84
C ALA A 37 10.94 -16.22 -5.56
N GLU A 38 11.59 -16.07 -4.40
CA GLU A 38 11.02 -16.42 -3.09
C GLU A 38 9.83 -15.53 -2.73
N HIS A 39 9.95 -14.22 -2.96
CA HIS A 39 8.86 -13.26 -2.81
C HIS A 39 7.66 -13.60 -3.70
N ASP A 40 7.91 -13.94 -4.98
CA ASP A 40 6.88 -14.36 -5.92
C ASP A 40 6.13 -15.59 -5.42
N GLN A 41 6.86 -16.65 -5.06
CA GLN A 41 6.28 -17.90 -4.58
C GLN A 41 5.45 -17.67 -3.31
N THR A 42 5.95 -16.87 -2.38
CA THR A 42 5.26 -16.56 -1.12
C THR A 42 3.93 -15.87 -1.39
N MET A 43 3.91 -14.84 -2.24
CA MET A 43 2.71 -14.09 -2.57
C MET A 43 1.71 -14.93 -3.39
N ARG A 44 2.20 -15.75 -4.32
CA ARG A 44 1.35 -16.64 -5.15
C ARG A 44 0.72 -17.78 -4.36
N SER A 45 1.30 -18.18 -3.23
CA SER A 45 0.79 -19.28 -2.41
C SER A 45 -0.55 -18.98 -1.72
N ARG A 46 -1.01 -17.71 -1.71
CA ARG A 46 -2.20 -17.30 -0.95
C ARG A 46 -3.18 -16.45 -1.78
N PRO A 47 -4.50 -16.58 -1.54
CA PRO A 47 -5.48 -15.61 -2.04
C PRO A 47 -5.28 -14.25 -1.35
N LEU A 48 -5.69 -13.14 -2.00
CA LEU A 48 -5.49 -11.77 -1.50
C LEU A 48 -5.93 -11.59 -0.04
N ALA A 49 -7.12 -12.11 0.32
CA ALA A 49 -7.66 -12.01 1.68
C ALA A 49 -6.81 -12.72 2.76
N ALA A 50 -5.98 -13.71 2.36
CA ALA A 50 -5.11 -14.47 3.25
C ALA A 50 -3.66 -13.97 3.24
N ILE A 51 -3.34 -12.97 2.41
CA ILE A 51 -2.04 -12.28 2.44
C ILE A 51 -2.02 -11.41 3.70
N GLY A 52 -1.14 -11.74 4.65
CA GLY A 52 -0.99 -10.98 5.89
C GLY A 52 0.34 -10.26 5.98
N VAL A 53 0.62 -9.69 7.15
CA VAL A 53 1.89 -9.03 7.49
C VAL A 53 3.09 -9.93 7.17
N VAL A 54 3.02 -11.22 7.50
CA VAL A 54 4.11 -12.18 7.23
C VAL A 54 4.44 -12.31 5.73
N GLN A 55 3.44 -12.23 4.85
CA GLN A 55 3.65 -12.34 3.40
C GLN A 55 4.03 -11.01 2.76
N LEU A 56 3.54 -9.88 3.29
CA LEU A 56 3.84 -8.54 2.76
C LEU A 56 5.08 -7.91 3.38
N GLY A 57 5.67 -8.59 4.34
CA GLY A 57 7.00 -8.32 4.83
C GLY A 57 7.07 -7.75 6.23
N ASN A 58 8.29 -7.79 6.75
CA ASN A 58 8.75 -7.16 7.97
C ASN A 58 10.04 -6.38 7.66
N PRO A 59 10.57 -5.57 8.60
CA PRO A 59 11.77 -4.75 8.35
C PRO A 59 13.03 -5.48 7.85
N GLY A 60 13.08 -6.82 7.89
CA GLY A 60 14.19 -7.63 7.34
C GLY A 60 13.88 -8.43 6.08
N TRP A 61 12.62 -8.43 5.59
CA TRP A 61 12.18 -9.15 4.39
C TRP A 61 10.90 -8.49 3.88
N CYS A 62 10.95 -7.78 2.74
CA CYS A 62 9.82 -6.99 2.27
C CYS A 62 9.66 -7.08 0.74
N PRO A 63 8.63 -7.78 0.23
CA PRO A 63 8.41 -7.92 -1.21
C PRO A 63 7.83 -6.65 -1.86
N THR A 64 7.25 -5.72 -1.08
CA THR A 64 6.50 -4.58 -1.63
C THR A 64 7.30 -3.67 -2.57
N PRO A 65 8.62 -3.42 -2.38
CA PRO A 65 9.42 -2.65 -3.32
C PRO A 65 9.59 -3.36 -4.67
N PHE A 66 9.60 -4.70 -4.68
CA PHE A 66 9.85 -5.55 -5.84
C PHE A 66 8.60 -5.95 -6.62
N LEU A 67 7.41 -5.51 -6.17
CA LEU A 67 6.17 -5.81 -6.85
C LEU A 67 6.14 -5.23 -8.26
N THR A 68 5.65 -6.03 -9.21
CA THR A 68 5.25 -5.54 -10.54
C THR A 68 4.10 -4.54 -10.40
N GLU A 69 3.84 -3.77 -11.45
CA GLU A 69 2.75 -2.79 -11.46
C GLU A 69 1.38 -3.46 -11.26
N GLU A 70 1.12 -4.57 -11.96
CA GLU A 70 -0.11 -5.35 -11.82
C GLU A 70 -0.28 -5.90 -10.39
N ALA A 71 0.80 -6.44 -9.82
CA ALA A 71 0.78 -6.99 -8.48
C ALA A 71 0.56 -5.92 -7.43
N TYR A 72 1.18 -4.75 -7.59
CA TYR A 72 1.01 -3.61 -6.71
C TYR A 72 -0.45 -3.15 -6.67
N GLY A 73 -1.08 -2.97 -7.84
CA GLY A 73 -2.51 -2.66 -7.94
C GLY A 73 -3.39 -3.74 -7.30
N TYR A 74 -3.11 -5.01 -7.55
CA TYR A 74 -3.85 -6.14 -6.98
C TYR A 74 -3.78 -6.20 -5.44
N VAL A 75 -2.61 -5.91 -4.85
CA VAL A 75 -2.43 -6.02 -3.38
C VAL A 75 -2.74 -4.73 -2.62
N MET A 76 -2.80 -3.58 -3.29
CA MET A 76 -3.05 -2.28 -2.65
C MET A 76 -4.23 -2.24 -1.67
N PRO A 77 -5.44 -2.75 -1.99
CA PRO A 77 -6.54 -2.69 -1.02
C PRO A 77 -6.26 -3.51 0.24
N ARG A 78 -5.46 -4.58 0.13
CA ARG A 78 -5.02 -5.37 1.28
C ARG A 78 -3.96 -4.64 2.11
N LEU A 79 -3.06 -3.90 1.47
CA LEU A 79 -2.11 -3.02 2.16
C LEU A 79 -2.85 -1.96 3.00
N VAL A 80 -3.85 -1.29 2.40
CA VAL A 80 -4.72 -0.33 3.11
C VAL A 80 -5.44 -0.98 4.28
N GLU A 81 -6.03 -2.16 4.06
CA GLU A 81 -6.72 -2.90 5.11
C GLU A 81 -5.79 -3.24 6.28
N LEU A 82 -4.62 -3.80 6.01
CA LEU A 82 -3.67 -4.15 7.07
C LEU A 82 -3.23 -2.89 7.82
N ALA A 83 -2.92 -1.80 7.14
CA ALA A 83 -2.47 -0.58 7.77
C ALA A 83 -3.53 0.08 8.67
N LEU A 84 -4.82 -0.02 8.33
CA LEU A 84 -5.90 0.58 9.12
C LEU A 84 -6.49 -0.37 10.18
N ALA A 85 -6.60 -1.67 9.88
CA ALA A 85 -7.22 -2.66 10.77
C ALA A 85 -6.24 -3.17 11.83
N SER A 86 -4.96 -3.41 11.49
CA SER A 86 -3.99 -3.97 12.44
C SER A 86 -3.61 -2.99 13.56
N SER A 87 -3.57 -1.70 13.25
CA SER A 87 -3.02 -0.67 14.14
C SER A 87 -3.96 -0.21 15.25
N VAL A 88 -5.28 -0.46 15.12
CA VAL A 88 -6.26 -0.15 16.18
C VAL A 88 -6.31 -1.27 17.21
N GLU A 89 -6.17 -2.53 16.76
CA GLU A 89 -6.32 -3.70 17.62
C GLU A 89 -5.00 -4.15 18.25
N ARG A 90 -3.87 -3.99 17.54
CA ARG A 90 -2.54 -4.46 17.96
C ARG A 90 -1.43 -3.47 17.58
N PRO A 91 -1.26 -2.36 18.32
CA PRO A 91 -0.28 -1.31 18.00
C PRO A 91 1.17 -1.81 17.88
N ALA A 92 1.57 -2.82 18.66
CA ALA A 92 2.90 -3.44 18.60
C ALA A 92 3.14 -4.25 17.31
N GLU A 93 2.08 -4.59 16.58
CA GLU A 93 2.12 -5.31 15.29
C GLU A 93 1.69 -4.40 14.13
N SER A 94 1.77 -3.08 14.33
CA SER A 94 1.32 -2.10 13.35
C SER A 94 2.00 -2.29 12.00
N PHE A 95 1.18 -2.33 10.94
CA PHE A 95 1.65 -2.43 9.57
C PHE A 95 1.90 -1.05 8.91
N VAL A 96 1.79 0.05 9.67
CA VAL A 96 1.91 1.41 9.14
C VAL A 96 3.25 1.64 8.45
N PHE A 97 4.38 1.26 9.06
CA PHE A 97 5.70 1.49 8.47
C PHE A 97 5.84 0.74 7.14
N SER A 98 5.48 -0.54 7.10
CA SER A 98 5.52 -1.36 5.88
C SER A 98 4.57 -0.83 4.80
N TYR A 99 3.43 -0.27 5.19
CA TYR A 99 2.52 0.40 4.26
C TYR A 99 3.15 1.67 3.67
N LEU A 100 3.70 2.56 4.49
CA LEU A 100 4.35 3.77 4.02
C LEU A 100 5.54 3.45 3.12
N LEU A 101 6.34 2.44 3.48
CA LEU A 101 7.42 1.92 2.64
C LEU A 101 6.89 1.43 1.28
N ALA A 102 5.77 0.72 1.24
CA ALA A 102 5.16 0.27 -0.01
C ALA A 102 4.73 1.45 -0.90
N LEU A 103 4.35 2.59 -0.30
CA LEU A 103 4.00 3.82 -1.01
C LEU A 103 5.21 4.65 -1.44
N THR A 104 6.42 4.34 -0.95
CA THR A 104 7.64 4.97 -1.44
C THR A 104 7.93 4.49 -2.87
N PRO A 105 8.36 5.39 -3.77
CA PRO A 105 8.49 5.05 -5.17
C PRO A 105 9.67 4.10 -5.43
N THR A 106 9.37 2.96 -6.04
CA THR A 106 10.23 2.42 -7.10
C THR A 106 9.70 2.93 -8.44
N HIS A 107 10.22 4.09 -8.86
CA HIS A 107 10.14 4.85 -10.13
C HIS A 107 8.90 4.86 -11.07
N ARG A 108 7.91 3.96 -10.98
CA ARG A 108 6.80 3.85 -11.96
C ARG A 108 5.42 3.52 -11.38
N LYS A 109 5.31 3.24 -10.08
CA LYS A 109 4.07 2.70 -9.46
C LYS A 109 2.84 3.62 -9.46
N LEU A 110 3.01 4.92 -9.75
CA LEU A 110 1.92 5.91 -9.65
C LEU A 110 1.33 6.32 -11.01
N ASP A 111 2.06 6.16 -12.11
CA ASP A 111 1.69 6.75 -13.40
C ASP A 111 0.46 6.08 -14.03
N TYR A 112 0.15 4.84 -13.66
CA TYR A 112 -0.99 4.07 -14.20
C TYR A 112 -2.25 4.09 -13.30
N LEU A 113 -2.16 4.65 -12.08
CA LEU A 113 -3.29 4.66 -11.16
C LEU A 113 -4.36 5.67 -11.58
N THR A 114 -5.63 5.28 -11.46
CA THR A 114 -6.76 6.17 -11.70
C THR A 114 -6.91 7.18 -10.56
N ARG A 115 -7.63 8.28 -10.81
CA ARG A 115 -7.95 9.27 -9.77
C ARG A 115 -8.68 8.63 -8.57
N GLU A 116 -9.54 7.64 -8.81
CA GLU A 116 -10.27 6.94 -7.75
C GLU A 116 -9.32 6.10 -6.88
N GLN A 117 -8.35 5.42 -7.50
CA GLN A 117 -7.33 4.63 -6.82
C GLN A 117 -6.41 5.53 -5.98
N THR A 118 -5.95 6.64 -6.53
CA THR A 118 -5.16 7.64 -5.80
C THR A 118 -5.95 8.22 -4.63
N ALA A 119 -7.22 8.55 -4.83
CA ALA A 119 -8.08 9.09 -3.79
C ALA A 119 -8.28 8.10 -2.62
N ALA A 120 -8.46 6.81 -2.90
CA ALA A 120 -8.61 5.79 -1.87
C ALA A 120 -7.35 5.65 -1.00
N VAL A 121 -6.16 5.73 -1.61
CA VAL A 121 -4.88 5.72 -0.86
C VAL A 121 -4.72 6.99 -0.03
N LEU A 122 -4.97 8.17 -0.61
CA LEU A 122 -4.93 9.45 0.13
C LEU A 122 -5.88 9.48 1.32
N GLU A 123 -7.08 8.92 1.17
CA GLU A 123 -8.06 8.84 2.25
C GLU A 123 -7.51 8.04 3.45
N SER A 124 -6.81 6.93 3.19
CA SER A 124 -6.16 6.15 4.24
C SER A 124 -5.03 6.93 4.94
N LEU A 125 -4.22 7.68 4.19
CA LEU A 125 -3.12 8.47 4.73
C LEU A 125 -3.62 9.62 5.62
N HIS A 126 -4.67 10.31 5.17
CA HIS A 126 -5.33 11.34 5.97
C HIS A 126 -5.95 10.76 7.23
N TYR A 127 -6.59 9.58 7.14
CA TYR A 127 -7.10 8.91 8.34
C TYR A 127 -5.99 8.60 9.34
N MET A 128 -4.85 8.07 8.89
CA MET A 128 -3.69 7.79 9.76
C MET A 128 -3.20 9.06 10.46
N ARG A 129 -3.04 10.16 9.71
CA ARG A 129 -2.61 11.45 10.25
C ARG A 129 -3.57 11.98 11.33
N ASP A 130 -4.87 11.88 11.08
CA ASP A 130 -5.89 12.51 11.91
C ASP A 130 -6.29 11.64 13.12
N HIS A 131 -6.16 10.32 13.01
CA HIS A 131 -6.73 9.38 14.00
C HIS A 131 -5.74 8.36 14.58
N MET A 132 -4.53 8.21 14.01
CA MET A 132 -3.58 7.16 14.42
C MET A 132 -2.27 7.69 14.99
N ARG A 133 -2.26 8.95 15.47
CA ARG A 133 -1.07 9.62 16.01
C ARG A 133 -0.21 8.76 16.96
N PRO A 134 -0.75 8.09 17.99
CA PRO A 134 0.09 7.27 18.89
C PRO A 134 0.82 6.13 18.16
N VAL A 135 0.19 5.55 17.13
CA VAL A 135 0.79 4.49 16.31
C VAL A 135 1.89 5.05 15.41
N ILE A 136 1.65 6.21 14.81
CA ILE A 136 2.64 6.89 13.96
C ILE A 136 3.89 7.24 14.79
N GLU A 137 3.70 7.86 15.96
CA GLU A 137 4.78 8.26 16.88
C GLU A 137 5.55 7.04 17.39
N GLN A 138 4.86 5.95 17.74
CA GLN A 138 5.52 4.70 18.16
C GLN A 138 6.38 4.09 17.04
N ALA A 139 5.95 4.23 15.78
CA ALA A 139 6.68 3.74 14.62
C ALA A 139 7.73 4.73 14.09
N CYS A 140 7.84 5.94 14.68
CA CYS A 140 8.73 7.02 14.25
C CYS A 140 8.65 7.32 12.75
N CYS A 141 7.43 7.39 12.20
CA CYS A 141 7.16 7.52 10.76
C CYS A 141 6.33 8.78 10.40
N GLU A 142 6.38 9.80 11.25
CA GLU A 142 5.69 11.09 11.06
C GLU A 142 6.10 11.75 9.73
N ASP A 143 7.40 11.79 9.48
CA ASP A 143 7.97 12.40 8.27
C ASP A 143 7.62 11.57 7.02
N ASP A 144 7.69 10.24 7.11
CA ASP A 144 7.30 9.33 6.02
C ASP A 144 5.82 9.49 5.66
N LEU A 145 4.95 9.64 6.65
CA LEU A 145 3.52 9.88 6.44
C LEU A 145 3.28 11.23 5.77
N ALA A 146 3.96 12.29 6.23
CA ALA A 146 3.85 13.61 5.64
C ALA A 146 4.34 13.62 4.17
N GLU A 147 5.46 12.95 3.91
CA GLU A 147 6.01 12.79 2.56
C GLU A 147 5.07 12.00 1.65
N ALA A 148 4.50 10.89 2.14
CA ALA A 148 3.52 10.11 1.39
C ALA A 148 2.28 10.95 1.03
N ILE A 149 1.74 11.72 1.98
CA ILE A 149 0.62 12.63 1.70
C ILE A 149 0.98 13.65 0.63
N ALA A 150 2.12 14.34 0.77
CA ALA A 150 2.55 15.36 -0.17
C ALA A 150 2.70 14.79 -1.59
N ARG A 151 3.33 13.63 -1.71
CA ARG A 151 3.55 12.93 -2.98
C ARG A 151 2.25 12.50 -3.64
N TRP A 152 1.37 11.84 -2.90
CA TRP A 152 0.11 11.33 -3.45
C TRP A 152 -0.91 12.44 -3.72
N SER A 153 -0.75 13.61 -3.11
CA SER A 153 -1.56 14.81 -3.38
C SER A 153 -1.09 15.61 -4.59
N ALA A 154 0.15 15.40 -5.04
CA ALA A 154 0.67 16.09 -6.21
C ALA A 154 -0.13 15.68 -7.46
N PRO A 155 -0.49 16.62 -8.35
CA PRO A 155 -1.04 16.26 -9.64
C PRO A 155 -0.04 15.35 -10.36
N ALA A 156 -0.50 14.23 -10.92
CA ALA A 156 0.32 13.44 -11.83
C ALA A 156 0.76 14.38 -12.96
N ASP A 157 2.07 14.61 -13.11
CA ASP A 157 2.61 15.57 -14.08
C ASP A 157 1.93 15.39 -15.44
N GLU A 158 1.21 16.44 -15.89
CA GLU A 158 0.51 16.43 -17.19
C GLU A 158 1.50 16.24 -18.37
N GLU A 159 2.80 16.47 -18.16
CA GLU A 159 3.86 16.20 -19.15
C GLU A 159 4.08 14.71 -19.47
N ARG A 160 3.54 13.76 -18.68
CA ARG A 160 3.70 12.31 -18.90
C ARG A 160 2.60 11.64 -19.73
N ARG A 161 1.59 12.39 -20.20
CA ARG A 161 0.47 11.86 -21.03
C ARG A 161 0.65 12.04 -22.54
N ALA A 162 1.80 12.54 -22.97
CA ALA A 162 2.13 12.77 -24.38
C ALA A 162 3.22 11.81 -24.94
N ARG A 163 3.49 10.69 -24.27
CA ARG A 163 4.39 9.64 -24.76
C ARG A 163 3.69 8.29 -24.80
#